data_AF-A0AAJ4IFM7-F1
#
_entry.id   AF-A0AAJ4IFM7-F1
#
_cell.length_a   1.000
_cell.length_b   1.000
_cell.length_c   1.000
_cell.angle_alpha   90.00
_cell.angle_beta   90.00
_cell.angle_gamma   90.00
#
_symmetry.space_group_name_H-M   'P 1'
#
loop_
_entity.id
_entity.type
_entity.pdbx_description
1 polymer ?
#
loop_
_entity_poly.entity_id
_entity_poly.type
_entity_poly.pdbx_seq_one_letter_code
_entity_poly.pdbx_strand_id
1 'polypeptide(L)'
;MSTRAKEQHKDPMPALIKDNSAEFSDALDKLRTNIEAQFESIDINSEHISFLDEINQESLTLDVRNRISATNYEISHLQGNTVCLFNKPLLVSEIQLTSSRQRKALFFGKLKILGYKYNNKTILSHSKTMISRASPDNNIKLSYYVNETIWGFILPKDYEFSFCKATNLLDFFTNKNKISSLTQYVNDVSRTANQFINLIDNEKKNLESYLSSKQAESISTEQQIESLHKEKERIDQSIASEREILSRIRNDIEASSKDLKEAIAEKKNLEKQSNDLTERVKNIKHEREEHEKILMQTKGSNEIAMLELSTLQKQLTEIKSDINITTLDMQGFSLESRTQLGLYFKLTLSLIFLLSVIFFLIYSNAMDFSEFIDKHPNTSAWNLILSRLPLVTITTLIIGTTSAALFYLIRNIVLVSENKMNMLKAAILAEQITGSLPKDGMNEDEIRNFQKNTKIELVMGVFNRKPDVVSTESHSMLMKMLSQYKNKDE
;
A
#
# COMPACT_ATOMS: atom_id res chain seq x y z
N MET A 1 -2.71 20.15 11.65
CA MET A 1 -2.69 21.62 11.54
C MET A 1 -1.82 22.19 12.65
N SER A 2 -0.53 22.38 12.38
CA SER A 2 0.41 23.04 13.29
C SER A 2 1.09 24.13 12.49
N THR A 3 0.48 25.31 12.47
CA THR A 3 1.06 26.53 11.94
C THR A 3 2.11 27.03 12.93
N ARG A 4 3.30 26.43 12.87
CA ARG A 4 4.47 26.99 13.53
C ARG A 4 4.98 28.11 12.65
N ALA A 5 4.73 29.34 13.12
CA ALA A 5 5.16 30.57 12.48
C ALA A 5 6.66 30.50 12.16
N LYS A 6 6.98 30.62 10.87
CA LYS A 6 8.34 30.93 10.41
C LYS A 6 8.64 32.35 10.90
N GLU A 7 9.30 32.47 12.04
CA GLU A 7 10.04 33.69 12.36
C GLU A 7 11.04 33.90 11.23
N GLN A 8 10.76 34.90 10.39
CA GLN A 8 11.71 35.41 9.41
C GLN A 8 12.90 35.96 10.19
N HIS A 9 13.96 35.15 10.28
CA HIS A 9 15.30 35.60 10.59
C HIS A 9 15.68 36.65 9.53
N LYS A 10 15.39 37.91 9.84
CA LYS A 10 15.90 39.06 9.12
C LYS A 10 17.34 39.20 9.58
N ASP A 11 18.22 38.34 9.04
CA ASP A 11 19.62 38.38 9.41
C ASP A 11 20.16 39.75 8.98
N PRO A 12 20.59 40.59 9.94
CA PRO A 12 21.08 41.90 9.62
C PRO A 12 22.32 41.72 8.76
N MET A 13 22.31 42.35 7.59
CA MET A 13 23.52 42.54 6.79
C MET A 13 24.66 42.98 7.74
N PRO A 14 25.81 42.27 7.75
CA PRO A 14 26.75 42.36 8.85
C PRO A 14 27.28 43.79 8.95
N ALA A 15 27.11 44.40 10.12
CA ALA A 15 27.55 45.75 10.44
C ALA A 15 29.03 46.00 10.09
N LEU A 16 29.83 44.93 10.01
CA LEU A 16 31.25 44.90 9.67
C LEU A 16 31.62 45.52 8.32
N ILE A 17 30.75 45.48 7.30
CA ILE A 17 31.09 46.06 5.97
C ILE A 17 31.04 47.58 6.02
N LYS A 18 30.17 48.16 6.85
CA LYS A 18 29.99 49.62 6.91
C LYS A 18 31.20 50.32 7.52
N ASP A 19 31.73 49.77 8.60
CA ASP A 19 32.83 50.39 9.34
C ASP A 19 34.13 50.41 8.51
N ASN A 20 34.45 49.32 7.81
CA ASN A 20 35.65 49.25 6.97
C ASN A 20 35.56 50.10 5.69
N SER A 21 34.35 50.38 5.19
CA SER A 21 34.17 51.32 4.07
C SER A 21 34.51 52.76 4.47
N ALA A 22 34.24 53.13 5.72
CA ALA A 22 34.57 54.45 6.25
C ALA A 22 36.09 54.61 6.40
N GLU A 23 36.79 53.58 6.87
CA GLU A 23 38.26 53.59 6.98
C GLU A 23 38.95 53.74 5.61
N PHE A 24 38.45 53.04 4.58
CA PHE A 24 38.96 53.19 3.23
C PHE A 24 38.69 54.60 2.65
N SER A 25 37.48 55.14 2.87
CA SER A 25 37.15 56.51 2.45
C SER A 25 38.04 57.55 3.14
N ASP A 26 38.26 57.40 4.44
CA ASP A 26 39.14 58.29 5.22
C ASP A 26 40.60 58.22 4.71
N ALA A 27 41.10 57.02 4.37
CA ALA A 27 42.42 56.86 3.77
C ALA A 27 42.53 57.57 2.40
N LEU A 28 41.50 57.46 1.55
CA LEU A 28 41.44 58.17 0.27
C LEU A 28 41.38 59.69 0.44
N ASP A 29 40.57 60.18 1.37
CA ASP A 29 40.46 61.61 1.65
C ASP A 29 41.77 62.18 2.21
N LYS A 30 42.48 61.42 3.05
CA LYS A 30 43.83 61.77 3.52
C LYS A 30 44.84 61.83 2.38
N LEU A 31 44.85 60.83 1.49
CA LEU A 31 45.70 60.82 0.31
C LEU A 31 45.41 62.04 -0.58
N ARG A 32 44.14 62.32 -0.85
CA ARG A 32 43.71 63.46 -1.65
C ARG A 32 44.13 64.78 -1.02
N THR A 33 43.86 64.96 0.27
CA THR A 33 44.24 66.17 1.02
C THR A 33 45.76 66.35 1.00
N ASN A 34 46.52 65.27 1.14
CA ASN A 34 47.98 65.32 1.06
C ASN A 34 48.48 65.72 -0.33
N ILE A 35 47.88 65.20 -1.41
CA ILE A 35 48.18 65.60 -2.79
C ILE A 35 47.86 67.09 -3.00
N GLU A 36 46.67 67.53 -2.59
CA GLU A 36 46.24 68.93 -2.71
C GLU A 36 47.18 69.87 -1.93
N ALA A 37 47.68 69.46 -0.77
CA ALA A 37 48.67 70.21 0.02
C ALA A 37 50.05 70.35 -0.65
N GLN A 38 50.35 69.58 -1.70
CA GLN A 38 51.60 69.72 -2.46
C GLN A 38 51.57 70.87 -3.46
N PHE A 39 50.37 71.40 -3.75
CA PHE A 39 50.17 72.53 -4.64
C PHE A 39 50.19 73.82 -3.84
N GLU A 40 51.04 74.73 -4.27
CA GLU A 40 51.14 76.08 -3.72
C GLU A 40 50.15 76.99 -4.45
N SER A 41 49.58 77.94 -3.71
CA SER A 41 48.70 78.96 -4.30
C SER A 41 49.57 80.08 -4.85
N ILE A 42 49.66 80.17 -6.17
CA ILE A 42 50.38 81.21 -6.90
C ILE A 42 49.39 82.30 -7.24
N ASP A 43 49.51 83.45 -6.57
CA ASP A 43 48.73 84.64 -6.87
C ASP A 43 49.45 85.55 -7.88
N ILE A 44 48.83 86.68 -8.20
CA ILE A 44 49.34 87.65 -9.18
C ILE A 44 50.71 88.24 -8.83
N ASN A 45 51.07 88.24 -7.55
CA ASN A 45 52.31 88.84 -7.03
C ASN A 45 53.40 87.79 -6.79
N SER A 46 53.13 86.53 -7.12
CA SER A 46 54.07 85.44 -6.88
C SER A 46 55.31 85.57 -7.77
N GLU A 47 56.48 85.30 -7.19
CA GLU A 47 57.76 85.23 -7.90
C GLU A 47 57.79 84.14 -8.99
N HIS A 48 56.82 83.22 -8.96
CA HIS A 48 56.63 82.22 -10.00
C HIS A 48 56.09 82.80 -11.31
N ILE A 49 55.51 84.00 -11.30
CA ILE A 49 55.01 84.67 -12.50
C ILE A 49 56.10 85.59 -13.03
N SER A 50 56.53 85.32 -14.26
CA SER A 50 57.58 86.10 -14.92
C SER A 50 57.06 87.20 -15.84
N PHE A 51 55.84 87.04 -16.34
CA PHE A 51 55.20 87.99 -17.23
C PHE A 51 53.69 87.85 -17.11
N LEU A 52 53.00 88.96 -16.90
CA LEU A 52 51.54 89.05 -16.91
C LEU A 52 51.13 90.38 -17.53
N ASP A 53 51.11 90.42 -18.86
CA ASP A 53 50.69 91.61 -19.60
C ASP A 53 50.23 91.23 -21.01
N GLU A 54 49.73 92.22 -21.76
CA GLU A 54 49.45 92.10 -23.19
C GLU A 54 50.76 91.96 -23.98
N ILE A 55 50.83 90.93 -24.82
CA ILE A 55 52.04 90.70 -25.62
C ILE A 55 52.14 91.71 -26.77
N ASN A 56 53.18 92.55 -26.68
CA ASN A 56 53.69 93.36 -27.78
C ASN A 56 55.12 92.91 -28.13
N GLN A 57 55.31 92.36 -29.32
CA GLN A 57 56.60 91.85 -29.79
C GLN A 57 57.78 92.80 -29.54
N GLU A 58 57.60 94.10 -29.73
CA GLU A 58 58.68 95.09 -29.65
C GLU A 58 59.17 95.30 -28.22
N SER A 59 58.31 95.14 -27.21
CA SER A 59 58.64 95.38 -25.80
C SER A 59 59.04 94.12 -25.03
N LEU A 60 58.95 92.93 -25.63
CA LEU A 60 59.31 91.68 -24.95
C LEU A 60 60.81 91.56 -24.70
N THR A 61 61.19 91.33 -23.46
CA THR A 61 62.56 90.97 -23.06
C THR A 61 62.99 89.65 -23.71
N LEU A 62 64.31 89.47 -23.90
CA LEU A 62 64.87 88.28 -24.52
C LEU A 62 64.49 86.99 -23.78
N ASP A 63 64.45 87.02 -22.43
CA ASP A 63 64.07 85.88 -21.60
C ASP A 63 62.61 85.45 -21.84
N VAL A 64 61.67 86.39 -21.89
CA VAL A 64 60.25 86.10 -22.18
C VAL A 64 60.10 85.51 -23.58
N ARG A 65 60.81 86.05 -24.59
CA ARG A 65 60.79 85.49 -25.96
C ARG A 65 61.31 84.06 -25.99
N ASN A 66 62.40 83.77 -25.28
CA ASN A 66 62.98 82.43 -25.20
C ASN A 66 61.98 81.44 -24.57
N ARG A 67 61.29 81.84 -23.51
CA ARG A 67 60.27 80.98 -22.86
C ARG A 67 59.07 80.73 -23.76
N ILE A 68 58.53 81.75 -24.43
CA ILE A 68 57.44 81.57 -25.39
C ILE A 68 57.88 80.62 -26.51
N SER A 69 59.12 80.73 -26.99
CA SER A 69 59.66 79.84 -28.03
C SER A 69 59.77 78.36 -27.60
N ALA A 70 59.81 78.11 -26.28
CA ALA A 70 59.76 76.76 -25.70
C ALA A 70 58.31 76.21 -25.57
N THR A 71 57.30 77.05 -25.82
CA THR A 71 55.89 76.67 -25.78
C THR A 71 55.34 76.23 -27.13
N ASN A 72 54.15 75.63 -27.15
CA ASN A 72 53.42 75.23 -28.37
C ASN A 72 52.74 76.39 -29.13
N TYR A 73 53.05 77.65 -28.80
CA TYR A 73 52.55 78.83 -29.49
C TYR A 73 53.69 79.66 -30.08
N GLU A 74 53.48 80.12 -31.30
CA GLU A 74 54.34 81.13 -31.92
C GLU A 74 54.00 82.52 -31.36
N ILE A 75 55.02 83.36 -31.18
CA ILE A 75 54.88 84.72 -30.61
C ILE A 75 53.88 85.56 -31.42
N SER A 76 53.84 85.38 -32.74
CA SER A 76 52.88 86.01 -33.66
C SER A 76 51.42 85.77 -33.27
N HIS A 77 51.09 84.56 -32.79
CA HIS A 77 49.74 84.19 -32.39
C HIS A 77 49.32 84.73 -31.03
N LEU A 78 50.27 85.24 -30.24
CA LEU A 78 50.00 85.79 -28.92
C LEU A 78 49.83 87.32 -28.93
N GLN A 79 50.20 87.99 -30.03
CA GLN A 79 50.10 89.45 -30.18
C GLN A 79 48.71 89.95 -29.78
N GLY A 80 48.66 90.92 -28.87
CA GLY A 80 47.42 91.56 -28.42
C GLY A 80 46.55 90.71 -27.47
N ASN A 81 47.09 89.62 -26.92
CA ASN A 81 46.45 88.87 -25.83
C ASN A 81 47.23 89.04 -24.53
N THR A 82 46.51 89.10 -23.41
CA THR A 82 47.11 89.04 -22.08
C THR A 82 47.57 87.61 -21.80
N VAL A 83 48.86 87.44 -21.51
CA VAL A 83 49.46 86.13 -21.26
C VAL A 83 50.09 86.10 -19.88
N CYS A 84 49.77 85.07 -19.11
CA CYS A 84 50.46 84.75 -17.87
C CYS A 84 51.54 83.70 -18.15
N LEU A 85 52.81 84.02 -17.95
CA LEU A 85 53.94 83.09 -18.09
C LEU A 85 54.63 82.85 -16.76
N PHE A 86 54.81 81.58 -16.44
CA PHE A 86 55.57 81.15 -15.28
C PHE A 86 57.07 81.23 -15.53
N ASN A 87 57.81 81.32 -14.43
CA ASN A 87 59.27 81.41 -14.47
C ASN A 87 59.95 80.11 -14.91
N LYS A 88 59.28 78.99 -14.64
CA LYS A 88 59.64 77.61 -14.94
C LYS A 88 58.35 76.86 -15.30
N PRO A 89 58.42 75.69 -15.94
CA PRO A 89 57.24 74.89 -16.19
C PRO A 89 56.69 74.34 -14.86
N LEU A 90 55.41 74.60 -14.58
CA LEU A 90 54.75 74.18 -13.34
C LEU A 90 53.63 73.17 -13.63
N LEU A 91 53.47 72.18 -12.76
CA LEU A 91 52.31 71.29 -12.77
C LEU A 91 51.14 72.05 -12.13
N VAL A 92 50.16 72.44 -12.94
CA VAL A 92 49.03 73.25 -12.51
C VAL A 92 47.81 72.37 -12.34
N SER A 93 47.18 72.37 -11.17
CA SER A 93 45.94 71.62 -10.91
C SER A 93 44.69 72.47 -11.16
N GLU A 94 44.69 73.72 -10.70
CA GLU A 94 43.55 74.64 -10.80
C GLU A 94 44.02 76.04 -11.19
N ILE A 95 43.31 76.69 -12.12
CA ILE A 95 43.49 78.11 -12.45
C ILE A 95 42.18 78.83 -12.16
N GLN A 96 42.24 79.85 -11.30
CA GLN A 96 41.10 80.69 -10.98
C GLN A 96 41.24 82.07 -11.63
N LEU A 97 40.21 82.46 -12.39
CA LEU A 97 40.09 83.78 -13.00
C LEU A 97 38.93 84.55 -12.36
N THR A 98 39.06 85.87 -12.33
CA THR A 98 38.01 86.80 -11.90
C THR A 98 37.58 87.69 -13.06
N SER A 99 36.29 88.00 -13.15
CA SER A 99 35.80 89.00 -14.10
C SER A 99 35.03 90.10 -13.36
N SER A 100 35.36 91.34 -13.71
CA SER A 100 34.70 92.55 -13.24
C SER A 100 33.37 92.84 -13.96
N ARG A 101 33.08 92.17 -15.09
CA ARG A 101 31.89 92.44 -15.93
C ARG A 101 30.83 91.35 -15.82
N GLN A 102 29.85 91.55 -14.95
CA GLN A 102 28.76 90.59 -14.67
C GLN A 102 27.94 90.17 -15.91
N ARG A 103 27.72 91.07 -16.88
CA ARG A 103 26.74 90.85 -17.96
C ARG A 103 27.22 89.97 -19.13
N LYS A 104 28.51 89.64 -19.23
CA LYS A 104 29.07 88.80 -20.33
C LYS A 104 29.66 87.47 -19.87
N ALA A 105 29.72 87.20 -18.57
CA ALA A 105 30.39 86.03 -18.00
C ALA A 105 29.70 84.66 -18.26
N LEU A 106 28.55 84.65 -18.94
CA LEU A 106 27.87 83.42 -19.36
C LEU A 106 28.49 82.79 -20.63
N PHE A 107 29.31 83.55 -21.38
CA PHE A 107 30.07 82.98 -22.48
C PHE A 107 31.39 82.43 -21.93
N PHE A 108 31.47 81.10 -21.87
CA PHE A 108 32.63 80.34 -21.43
C PHE A 108 33.91 80.84 -22.11
N GLY A 109 34.70 81.64 -21.39
CA GLY A 109 36.04 82.00 -21.82
C GLY A 109 36.83 80.71 -22.05
N LYS A 110 37.33 80.49 -23.27
CA LYS A 110 38.21 79.36 -23.54
C LYS A 110 39.60 79.73 -23.03
N LEU A 111 40.07 79.01 -22.01
CA LEU A 111 41.43 79.17 -21.51
C LEU A 111 42.37 78.41 -22.44
N LYS A 112 43.32 79.11 -23.07
CA LYS A 112 44.35 78.47 -23.89
C LYS A 112 45.58 78.26 -23.05
N ILE A 113 46.06 77.02 -23.01
CA ILE A 113 47.25 76.65 -22.23
C ILE A 113 48.48 76.75 -23.10
N LEU A 114 49.57 77.27 -22.53
CA LEU A 114 50.90 77.26 -23.14
C LEU A 114 51.66 76.03 -22.61
N GLY A 115 51.54 74.92 -23.33
CA GLY A 115 52.27 73.67 -23.06
C GLY A 115 53.65 73.68 -23.70
N TYR A 116 54.39 72.56 -23.60
CA TYR A 116 55.67 72.40 -24.29
C TYR A 116 55.52 72.44 -25.82
N LYS A 117 56.57 72.90 -26.54
CA LYS A 117 56.60 73.09 -28.00
C LYS A 117 56.00 71.97 -28.86
N TYR A 118 56.18 70.72 -28.45
CA TYR A 118 55.69 69.56 -29.19
C TYR A 118 54.31 69.05 -28.75
N ASN A 119 53.70 69.68 -27.75
CA ASN A 119 52.36 69.33 -27.31
C ASN A 119 51.32 69.98 -28.22
N ASN A 120 50.26 69.25 -28.53
CA ASN A 120 49.11 69.80 -29.23
C ASN A 120 48.56 71.01 -28.46
N LYS A 121 48.07 72.02 -29.18
CA LYS A 121 47.45 73.20 -28.59
C LYS A 121 46.21 72.79 -27.80
N THR A 122 46.30 72.77 -26.48
CA THR A 122 45.18 72.46 -25.59
C THR A 122 44.35 73.72 -25.34
N ILE A 123 43.06 73.61 -25.62
CA ILE A 123 42.07 74.65 -25.33
C ILE A 123 41.12 74.07 -24.31
N LEU A 124 41.22 74.53 -23.07
CA LEU A 124 40.29 74.09 -22.04
C LEU A 124 38.98 74.84 -22.16
N SER A 125 37.92 74.06 -22.28
CA SER A 125 36.57 74.56 -22.10
C SER A 125 36.23 74.48 -20.62
N HIS A 126 35.59 75.53 -20.14
CA HIS A 126 35.26 75.79 -18.74
C HIS A 126 34.69 74.58 -17.98
N SER A 127 35.22 74.30 -16.78
CA SER A 127 34.81 73.15 -15.97
C SER A 127 33.84 73.46 -14.83
N LYS A 128 33.92 74.63 -14.16
CA LYS A 128 33.04 74.96 -13.02
C LYS A 128 32.94 76.46 -12.74
N THR A 129 31.72 77.02 -12.76
CA THR A 129 31.45 78.42 -12.34
C THR A 129 31.09 78.41 -10.87
N MET A 130 31.84 79.11 -10.03
CA MET A 130 31.41 79.38 -8.66
C MET A 130 31.02 80.85 -8.54
N ILE A 131 29.72 81.11 -8.48
CA ILE A 131 29.20 82.44 -8.15
C ILE A 131 29.24 82.55 -6.63
N SER A 132 30.33 83.10 -6.08
CA SER A 132 30.38 83.41 -4.65
C SER A 132 29.54 84.66 -4.39
N ARG A 133 28.33 84.47 -3.83
CA ARG A 133 27.45 85.57 -3.40
C ARG A 133 27.92 86.27 -2.11
N ALA A 134 29.01 85.79 -1.50
CA ALA A 134 29.45 86.22 -0.17
C ALA A 134 30.47 87.37 -0.18
N SER A 135 30.97 87.80 -1.35
CA SER A 135 31.92 88.92 -1.45
C SER A 135 31.19 90.19 -1.91
N PRO A 136 31.38 91.34 -1.22
CA PRO A 136 30.72 92.61 -1.58
C PRO A 136 31.06 93.08 -3.01
N ASP A 137 32.17 92.61 -3.59
CA ASP A 137 32.65 93.01 -4.91
C ASP A 137 31.96 92.27 -6.07
N ASN A 138 31.06 91.33 -5.80
CA ASN A 138 30.17 90.76 -6.82
C ASN A 138 30.92 90.19 -8.06
N ASN A 139 32.19 89.81 -7.87
CA ASN A 139 33.11 89.28 -8.88
C ASN A 139 32.80 87.81 -9.16
N ILE A 140 32.74 87.45 -10.45
CA ILE A 140 32.51 86.06 -10.87
C ILE A 140 33.85 85.33 -10.90
N LYS A 141 33.95 84.23 -10.17
CA LYS A 141 35.13 83.35 -10.13
C LYS A 141 34.92 82.15 -11.06
N LEU A 142 35.85 81.96 -12.00
CA LEU A 142 35.90 80.79 -12.87
C LEU A 142 37.10 79.93 -12.49
N SER A 143 36.87 78.64 -12.21
CA SER A 143 37.94 77.67 -11.95
C SER A 143 38.07 76.69 -13.11
N TYR A 144 39.29 76.57 -13.65
CA TYR A 144 39.68 75.62 -14.69
C TYR A 144 40.58 74.55 -14.08
N TYR A 145 40.24 73.27 -14.23
CA TYR A 145 41.10 72.16 -13.82
C TYR A 145 41.99 71.74 -14.99
N VAL A 146 43.31 71.82 -14.78
CA VAL A 146 44.31 71.65 -15.84
C VAL A 146 45.04 70.31 -15.72
N ASN A 147 45.56 70.00 -14.52
CA ASN A 147 46.34 68.80 -14.21
C ASN A 147 47.47 68.50 -15.22
N GLU A 148 48.10 69.54 -15.77
CA GLU A 148 49.17 69.43 -16.76
C GLU A 148 50.35 70.33 -16.38
N THR A 149 51.55 69.98 -16.88
CA THR A 149 52.75 70.81 -16.76
C THR A 149 52.75 71.87 -17.86
N ILE A 150 52.65 73.13 -17.47
CA ILE A 150 52.47 74.24 -18.40
C ILE A 150 53.47 75.36 -18.13
N TRP A 151 53.81 76.12 -19.17
CA TRP A 151 54.63 77.32 -19.09
C TRP A 151 53.80 78.57 -18.79
N GLY A 152 52.50 78.50 -19.00
CA GLY A 152 51.60 79.64 -18.82
C GLY A 152 50.25 79.41 -19.48
N PHE A 153 49.47 80.47 -19.60
CA PHE A 153 48.17 80.45 -20.25
C PHE A 153 47.79 81.82 -20.80
N ILE A 154 46.90 81.84 -21.77
CA ILE A 154 46.38 83.05 -22.41
C ILE A 154 45.03 83.37 -21.76
N LEU A 155 44.91 84.56 -21.19
CA LEU A 155 43.67 84.99 -20.56
C LEU A 155 42.61 85.37 -21.60
N PRO A 156 41.35 84.96 -21.40
CA PRO A 156 40.24 85.49 -22.19
C PRO A 156 40.08 87.00 -21.95
N LYS A 157 39.58 87.72 -22.96
CA LYS A 157 39.28 89.16 -22.83
C LYS A 157 38.29 89.41 -21.69
N ASP A 158 38.47 90.50 -20.95
CA ASP A 158 37.65 90.88 -19.77
C ASP A 158 37.82 89.99 -18.51
N TYR A 159 38.85 89.13 -18.48
CA TYR A 159 39.20 88.33 -17.30
C TYR A 159 40.58 88.71 -16.77
N GLU A 160 40.68 88.70 -15.46
CA GLU A 160 41.91 88.91 -14.71
C GLU A 160 42.31 87.60 -14.03
N PHE A 161 43.62 87.37 -13.95
CA PHE A 161 44.16 86.24 -13.21
C PHE A 161 43.97 86.48 -11.71
N SER A 162 43.40 85.50 -11.00
CA SER A 162 43.24 85.58 -9.55
C SER A 162 44.33 84.78 -8.84
N PHE A 163 44.35 83.47 -9.02
CA PHE A 163 45.41 82.59 -8.55
C PHE A 163 45.41 81.28 -9.33
N CYS A 164 46.49 80.50 -9.24
CA CYS A 164 46.50 79.10 -9.63
C CYS A 164 47.09 78.23 -8.53
N LYS A 165 46.65 76.98 -8.45
CA LYS A 165 47.29 75.95 -7.64
C LYS A 165 48.29 75.23 -8.52
N ALA A 166 49.57 75.41 -8.23
CA ALA A 166 50.63 74.79 -9.00
C ALA A 166 51.75 74.28 -8.11
N THR A 167 52.53 73.35 -8.63
CA THR A 167 53.73 72.86 -7.96
C THR A 167 54.85 72.68 -8.97
N ASN A 168 56.09 72.95 -8.57
CA ASN A 168 57.24 72.65 -9.40
C ASN A 168 57.50 71.14 -9.34
N LEU A 169 57.39 70.49 -10.50
CA LEU A 169 57.55 69.04 -10.62
C LEU A 169 58.93 68.56 -10.13
N LEU A 170 59.99 69.32 -10.42
CA LEU A 170 61.34 68.99 -9.99
C LEU A 170 61.48 69.10 -8.47
N ASP A 171 60.92 70.15 -7.87
CA ASP A 171 60.99 70.37 -6.41
C ASP A 171 60.17 69.30 -5.68
N PHE A 172 59.03 68.90 -6.26
CA PHE A 172 58.22 67.80 -5.77
C PHE A 172 59.01 66.49 -5.71
N PHE A 173 59.72 66.13 -6.79
CA PHE A 173 60.51 64.89 -6.82
C PHE A 173 61.83 64.97 -6.04
N THR A 174 62.36 66.17 -5.79
CA THR A 174 63.60 66.34 -5.03
C THR A 174 63.35 66.30 -3.52
N ASN A 175 62.14 66.69 -3.08
CA ASN A 175 61.80 66.70 -1.67
C ASN A 175 61.43 65.30 -1.16
N LYS A 176 62.42 64.61 -0.57
CA LYS A 176 62.27 63.27 0.01
C LYS A 176 61.10 63.16 1.01
N ASN A 177 60.82 64.22 1.78
CA ASN A 177 59.73 64.22 2.77
C ASN A 177 58.34 64.23 2.11
N LYS A 178 58.19 64.97 0.99
CA LYS A 178 56.95 64.99 0.20
C LYS A 178 56.69 63.61 -0.40
N ILE A 179 57.72 62.99 -1.00
CA ILE A 179 57.61 61.63 -1.54
C ILE A 179 57.31 60.60 -0.45
N SER A 180 58.00 60.65 0.69
CA SER A 180 57.80 59.66 1.76
C SER A 180 56.40 59.76 2.36
N SER A 181 55.87 60.97 2.57
CA SER A 181 54.49 61.15 3.05
C SER A 181 53.48 60.64 2.03
N LEU A 182 53.62 60.99 0.75
CA LEU A 182 52.73 60.48 -0.29
C LEU A 182 52.79 58.95 -0.40
N THR A 183 53.99 58.37 -0.33
CA THR A 183 54.20 56.92 -0.35
C THR A 183 53.50 56.26 0.84
N GLN A 184 53.57 56.86 2.03
CA GLN A 184 52.86 56.37 3.21
C GLN A 184 51.35 56.37 3.00
N TYR A 185 50.76 57.47 2.51
CA TYR A 185 49.32 57.53 2.24
C TYR A 185 48.88 56.54 1.16
N VAL A 186 49.68 56.36 0.11
CA VAL A 186 49.41 55.34 -0.93
C VAL A 186 49.46 53.94 -0.33
N ASN A 187 50.43 53.64 0.53
CA ASN A 187 50.51 52.37 1.23
C ASN A 187 49.33 52.15 2.19
N ASP A 188 48.88 53.19 2.89
CA ASP A 188 47.72 53.12 3.78
C ASP A 188 46.43 52.85 3.00
N VAL A 189 46.23 53.51 1.85
CA VAL A 189 45.12 53.24 0.93
C VAL A 189 45.22 51.81 0.39
N SER A 190 46.39 51.36 -0.03
CA SER A 190 46.58 49.98 -0.51
C SER A 190 46.29 48.96 0.59
N ARG A 191 46.69 49.22 1.83
CA ARG A 191 46.46 48.33 2.97
C ARG A 191 44.97 48.21 3.28
N THR A 192 44.29 49.35 3.41
CA THR A 192 42.84 49.41 3.69
C THR A 192 42.03 48.81 2.54
N ALA A 193 42.42 49.04 1.29
CA ALA A 193 41.82 48.39 0.13
C ALA A 193 41.93 46.86 0.21
N ASN A 194 43.13 46.33 0.50
CA ASN A 194 43.33 44.88 0.62
C ASN A 194 42.53 44.27 1.78
N GLN A 195 42.44 44.98 2.93
CA GLN A 195 41.58 44.56 4.03
C GLN A 195 40.11 44.51 3.62
N PHE A 196 39.64 45.53 2.91
CA PHE A 196 38.26 45.58 2.40
C PHE A 196 37.97 44.46 1.40
N ILE A 197 38.90 44.17 0.49
CA ILE A 197 38.80 43.04 -0.46
C ILE A 197 38.71 41.71 0.29
N ASN A 198 39.57 41.47 1.28
CA ASN A 198 39.56 40.24 2.06
C ASN A 198 38.24 40.05 2.83
N LEU A 199 37.66 41.15 3.34
CA LEU A 199 36.35 41.11 3.99
C LEU A 199 35.24 40.75 3.01
N ILE A 200 35.24 41.34 1.81
CA ILE A 200 34.30 40.99 0.75
C ILE A 200 34.43 39.51 0.37
N ASP A 201 35.65 38.99 0.22
CA ASP A 201 35.88 37.59 -0.11
C ASP A 201 35.43 36.63 1.00
N ASN A 202 35.62 37.01 2.27
CA ASN A 202 35.14 36.21 3.40
C ASN A 202 33.60 36.21 3.47
N GLU A 203 32.96 37.36 3.29
CA GLU A 203 31.50 37.47 3.22
C GLU A 203 30.93 36.68 2.02
N LYS A 204 31.63 36.71 0.88
CA LYS A 204 31.28 35.90 -0.28
C LYS A 204 31.34 34.40 0.06
N LYS A 205 32.39 33.91 0.72
CA LYS A 205 32.50 32.50 1.14
C LYS A 205 31.42 32.12 2.14
N ASN A 206 31.10 33.00 3.09
CA ASN A 206 30.02 32.79 4.05
C ASN A 206 28.67 32.66 3.32
N LEU A 207 28.38 33.57 2.38
CA LEU A 207 27.18 33.50 1.54
C LEU A 207 27.13 32.23 0.69
N GLU A 208 28.25 31.81 0.09
CA GLU A 208 28.33 30.55 -0.67
C GLU A 208 28.04 29.33 0.20
N SER A 209 28.58 29.29 1.44
CA SER A 209 28.29 28.20 2.39
C SER A 209 26.84 28.19 2.85
N TYR A 210 26.26 29.37 3.11
CA TYR A 210 24.85 29.52 3.49
C TYR A 210 23.93 29.07 2.35
N LEU A 211 24.22 29.49 1.12
CA LEU A 211 23.48 29.10 -0.08
C LEU A 211 23.54 27.59 -0.31
N SER A 212 24.73 26.99 -0.16
CA SER A 212 24.92 25.54 -0.25
C SER A 212 24.12 24.78 0.80
N SER A 213 24.11 25.28 2.05
CA SER A 213 23.30 24.70 3.14
C SER A 213 21.81 24.80 2.84
N LYS A 214 21.32 25.94 2.35
CA LYS A 214 19.91 26.12 1.98
C LYS A 214 19.51 25.30 0.77
N GLN A 215 20.41 25.11 -0.19
CA GLN A 215 20.19 24.21 -1.31
C GLN A 215 20.07 22.76 -0.85
N ALA A 216 20.92 22.30 0.08
CA ALA A 216 20.83 20.96 0.67
C ALA A 216 19.50 20.78 1.46
N GLU A 217 19.08 21.78 2.23
CA GLU A 217 17.79 21.78 2.93
C GLU A 217 16.60 21.69 1.95
N SER A 218 16.68 22.42 0.83
CA SER A 218 15.67 22.37 -0.24
C SER A 218 15.57 20.99 -0.88
N ILE A 219 16.71 20.38 -1.23
CA ILE A 219 16.75 19.03 -1.83
C ILE A 219 16.18 18.00 -0.85
N SER A 220 16.54 18.07 0.43
CA SER A 220 15.98 17.20 1.47
C SER A 220 14.46 17.35 1.61
N THR A 221 13.97 18.58 1.57
CA THR A 221 12.53 18.87 1.62
C THR A 221 11.80 18.34 0.39
N GLU A 222 12.40 18.45 -0.80
CA GLU A 222 11.85 17.91 -2.04
C GLU A 222 11.74 16.37 -2.00
N GLN A 223 12.76 15.69 -1.47
CA GLN A 223 12.73 14.24 -1.23
C GLN A 223 11.62 13.84 -0.24
N GLN A 224 11.38 14.63 0.80
CA GLN A 224 10.26 14.40 1.74
C GLN A 224 8.90 14.60 1.07
N ILE A 225 8.77 15.58 0.17
CA ILE A 225 7.54 15.79 -0.59
C ILE A 225 7.28 14.60 -1.52
N GLU A 226 8.31 14.08 -2.19
CA GLU A 226 8.19 12.92 -3.07
C GLU A 226 7.78 11.65 -2.29
N SER A 227 8.34 11.43 -1.10
CA SER A 227 7.97 10.28 -0.28
C SER A 227 6.52 10.37 0.23
N LEU A 228 6.08 11.56 0.65
CA LEU A 228 4.69 11.82 1.03
C LEU A 228 3.73 11.66 -0.16
N HIS A 229 4.15 12.02 -1.37
CA HIS A 229 3.34 11.79 -2.58
C HIS A 229 3.14 10.30 -2.84
N LYS A 230 4.20 9.49 -2.73
CA LYS A 230 4.13 8.03 -2.85
C LYS A 230 3.26 7.41 -1.77
N GLU A 231 3.33 7.92 -0.54
CA GLU A 231 2.46 7.46 0.55
C GLU A 231 1.00 7.78 0.28
N LYS A 232 0.70 9.01 -0.19
CA LYS A 232 -0.64 9.41 -0.60
C LYS A 232 -1.20 8.50 -1.69
N GLU A 233 -0.42 8.21 -2.74
CA GLU A 233 -0.84 7.30 -3.81
C GLU A 233 -1.17 5.88 -3.29
N ARG A 234 -0.38 5.36 -2.35
CA ARG A 234 -0.66 4.06 -1.70
C ARG A 234 -1.97 4.11 -0.90
N ILE A 235 -2.20 5.18 -0.16
CA ILE A 235 -3.44 5.37 0.61
C ILE A 235 -4.64 5.46 -0.35
N ASP A 236 -4.53 6.23 -1.45
CA ASP A 236 -5.61 6.35 -2.43
C ASP A 236 -5.93 5.00 -3.10
N GLN A 237 -4.91 4.18 -3.40
CA GLN A 237 -5.10 2.80 -3.89
C GLN A 237 -5.80 1.91 -2.85
N SER A 238 -5.42 2.02 -1.57
CA SER A 238 -6.08 1.29 -0.47
C SER A 238 -7.54 1.71 -0.30
N ILE A 239 -7.84 3.00 -0.38
CA ILE A 239 -9.21 3.52 -0.31
C ILE A 239 -10.03 3.00 -1.50
N ALA A 240 -9.45 2.95 -2.70
CA ALA A 240 -10.12 2.42 -3.88
C ALA A 240 -10.47 0.92 -3.72
N SER A 241 -9.56 0.10 -3.22
CA SER A 241 -9.81 -1.32 -2.97
C SER A 241 -10.83 -1.55 -1.85
N GLU A 242 -10.76 -0.78 -0.76
CA GLU A 242 -11.74 -0.83 0.33
C GLU A 242 -13.15 -0.44 -0.15
N ARG A 243 -13.26 0.55 -1.05
CA ARG A 243 -14.55 0.91 -1.67
C ARG A 243 -15.12 -0.22 -2.52
N GLU A 244 -14.27 -0.96 -3.23
CA GLU A 244 -14.68 -2.13 -3.99
C GLU A 244 -15.13 -3.28 -3.08
N ILE A 245 -14.43 -3.52 -1.97
CA ILE A 245 -14.84 -4.51 -0.97
C ILE A 245 -16.19 -4.12 -0.37
N LEU A 246 -16.37 -2.84 -0.01
CA LEU A 246 -17.65 -2.36 0.53
C LEU A 246 -18.81 -2.48 -0.47
N SER A 247 -18.57 -2.28 -1.76
CA SER A 247 -19.62 -2.46 -2.78
C SER A 247 -20.01 -3.93 -2.93
N ARG A 248 -19.03 -4.86 -2.90
CA ARG A 248 -19.29 -6.31 -2.88
C ARG A 248 -20.10 -6.72 -1.66
N ILE A 249 -19.68 -6.29 -0.46
CA ILE A 249 -20.41 -6.59 0.79
C ILE A 249 -21.84 -6.05 0.74
N ARG A 250 -22.07 -4.85 0.19
CA ARG A 250 -23.43 -4.32 0.02
C ARG A 250 -24.28 -5.19 -0.90
N ASN A 251 -23.73 -5.64 -2.02
CA ASN A 251 -24.43 -6.53 -2.94
C ASN A 251 -24.74 -7.88 -2.28
N ASP A 252 -23.80 -8.44 -1.51
CA ASP A 252 -23.99 -9.70 -0.77
C ASP A 252 -25.07 -9.57 0.31
N ILE A 253 -25.12 -8.43 1.02
CA ILE A 253 -26.18 -8.12 1.99
C ILE A 253 -27.53 -8.00 1.29
N GLU A 254 -27.61 -7.36 0.12
CA GLU A 254 -28.85 -7.22 -0.64
C GLU A 254 -29.36 -8.57 -1.15
N ALA A 255 -28.47 -9.41 -1.69
CA ALA A 255 -28.77 -10.78 -2.09
C ALA A 255 -29.25 -11.62 -0.90
N SER A 256 -28.48 -11.63 0.20
CA SER A 256 -28.85 -12.36 1.42
C SER A 256 -30.17 -11.88 2.02
N SER A 257 -30.45 -10.56 1.95
CA SER A 257 -31.71 -9.99 2.42
C SER A 257 -32.89 -10.44 1.55
N LYS A 258 -32.68 -10.57 0.24
CA LYS A 258 -33.68 -11.12 -0.68
C LYS A 258 -33.96 -12.59 -0.37
N ASP A 259 -32.92 -13.41 -0.23
CA ASP A 259 -33.03 -14.83 0.10
C ASP A 259 -33.75 -15.03 1.45
N LEU A 260 -33.45 -14.19 2.44
CA LEU A 260 -34.11 -14.22 3.74
C LEU A 260 -35.61 -13.88 3.62
N LYS A 261 -35.99 -12.90 2.79
CA LYS A 261 -37.41 -12.59 2.53
C LYS A 261 -38.13 -13.76 1.86
N GLU A 262 -37.48 -14.42 0.90
CA GLU A 262 -38.01 -15.62 0.23
C GLU A 262 -38.20 -16.76 1.23
N ALA A 263 -37.20 -17.04 2.07
CA ALA A 263 -37.29 -18.06 3.12
C ALA A 263 -38.37 -17.76 4.17
N ILE A 264 -38.57 -16.48 4.56
CA ILE A 264 -39.68 -16.09 5.44
C ILE A 264 -41.03 -16.36 4.77
N ALA A 265 -41.17 -16.03 3.49
CA ALA A 265 -42.40 -16.27 2.73
C ALA A 265 -42.70 -17.77 2.63
N GLU A 266 -41.68 -18.59 2.35
CA GLU A 266 -41.78 -20.04 2.31
C GLU A 266 -42.16 -20.63 3.68
N LYS A 267 -41.48 -20.20 4.75
CA LYS A 267 -41.82 -20.60 6.13
C LYS A 267 -43.29 -20.30 6.45
N LYS A 268 -43.78 -19.11 6.10
CA LYS A 268 -45.19 -18.74 6.31
C LYS A 268 -46.15 -19.63 5.52
N ASN A 269 -45.76 -20.06 4.32
CA ASN A 269 -46.54 -21.00 3.53
C ASN A 269 -46.56 -22.41 4.16
N LEU A 270 -45.41 -22.90 4.62
CA LEU A 270 -45.29 -24.17 5.34
C LEU A 270 -46.06 -24.15 6.67
N GLU A 271 -46.05 -23.05 7.42
CA GLU A 271 -46.87 -22.90 8.63
C GLU A 271 -48.37 -22.98 8.31
N LYS A 272 -48.83 -22.35 7.21
CA LYS A 272 -50.22 -22.49 6.76
C LYS A 272 -50.55 -23.93 6.40
N GLN A 273 -49.68 -24.62 5.66
CA GLN A 273 -49.86 -26.04 5.32
C GLN A 273 -49.89 -26.93 6.57
N SER A 274 -49.00 -26.68 7.53
CA SER A 274 -48.97 -27.39 8.81
C SER A 274 -50.25 -27.18 9.60
N ASN A 275 -50.80 -25.96 9.62
CA ASN A 275 -52.07 -25.67 10.28
C ASN A 275 -53.25 -26.37 9.59
N ASP A 276 -53.32 -26.34 8.25
CA ASP A 276 -54.34 -27.07 7.47
C ASP A 276 -54.26 -28.58 7.72
N LEU A 277 -53.05 -29.15 7.71
CA LEU A 277 -52.84 -30.56 8.04
C LEU A 277 -53.25 -30.88 9.48
N THR A 278 -52.96 -30.00 10.43
CA THR A 278 -53.37 -30.18 11.83
C THR A 278 -54.89 -30.15 11.98
N GLU A 279 -55.57 -29.28 11.25
CA GLU A 279 -57.03 -29.22 11.20
C GLU A 279 -57.62 -30.47 10.55
N ARG A 280 -57.07 -30.93 9.43
CA ARG A 280 -57.45 -32.21 8.81
C ARG A 280 -57.27 -33.40 9.76
N VAL A 281 -56.16 -33.46 10.48
CA VAL A 281 -55.91 -34.53 11.47
C VAL A 281 -56.95 -34.48 12.59
N LYS A 282 -57.34 -33.28 13.07
CA LYS A 282 -58.42 -33.14 14.05
C LYS A 282 -59.76 -33.60 13.50
N ASN A 283 -60.10 -33.24 12.26
CA ASN A 283 -61.34 -33.66 11.61
C ASN A 283 -61.37 -35.17 11.41
N ILE A 284 -60.30 -35.78 10.89
CA ILE A 284 -60.18 -37.23 10.75
C ILE A 284 -60.27 -37.93 12.11
N LYS A 285 -59.68 -37.36 13.16
CA LYS A 285 -59.81 -37.91 14.52
C LYS A 285 -61.25 -37.87 15.00
N HIS A 286 -61.96 -36.77 14.76
CA HIS A 286 -63.37 -36.63 15.10
C HIS A 286 -64.24 -37.62 14.32
N GLU A 287 -64.05 -37.72 12.99
CA GLU A 287 -64.70 -38.73 12.15
C GLU A 287 -64.41 -40.14 12.64
N ARG A 288 -63.16 -40.43 13.03
CA ARG A 288 -62.79 -41.72 13.60
C ARG A 288 -63.52 -42.00 14.92
N GLU A 289 -63.63 -41.02 15.80
CA GLU A 289 -64.40 -41.14 17.05
C GLU A 289 -65.89 -41.37 16.78
N GLU A 290 -66.46 -40.70 15.76
CA GLU A 290 -67.84 -40.97 15.32
C GLU A 290 -67.99 -42.37 14.73
N HIS A 291 -67.09 -42.79 13.84
CA HIS A 291 -67.06 -44.14 13.30
C HIS A 291 -66.87 -45.19 14.40
N GLU A 292 -66.07 -44.91 15.43
CA GLU A 292 -65.89 -45.80 16.57
C GLU A 292 -67.16 -45.90 17.42
N LYS A 293 -67.88 -44.78 17.63
CA LYS A 293 -69.22 -44.80 18.25
C LYS A 293 -70.23 -45.59 17.42
N ILE A 294 -70.27 -45.38 16.11
CA ILE A 294 -71.11 -46.15 15.18
C ILE A 294 -70.73 -47.62 15.23
N LEU A 295 -69.44 -47.95 15.28
CA LEU A 295 -68.94 -49.32 15.35
C LEU A 295 -69.23 -49.96 16.70
N MET A 296 -69.19 -49.21 17.81
CA MET A 296 -69.66 -49.66 19.12
C MET A 296 -71.17 -49.87 19.14
N GLN A 297 -71.95 -48.97 18.55
CA GLN A 297 -73.41 -49.12 18.43
C GLN A 297 -73.76 -50.30 17.53
N THR A 298 -73.08 -50.44 16.40
CA THR A 298 -73.23 -51.57 15.48
C THR A 298 -72.76 -52.85 16.14
N LYS A 299 -71.67 -52.86 16.90
CA LYS A 299 -71.25 -54.02 17.72
C LYS A 299 -72.29 -54.33 18.78
N GLY A 300 -72.86 -53.35 19.47
CA GLY A 300 -73.93 -53.55 20.44
C GLY A 300 -75.19 -54.12 19.78
N SER A 301 -75.60 -53.57 18.64
CA SER A 301 -76.70 -54.11 17.82
C SER A 301 -76.37 -55.49 17.26
N ASN A 302 -75.11 -55.74 16.90
CA ASN A 302 -74.64 -57.03 16.40
C ASN A 302 -74.43 -58.03 17.54
N GLU A 303 -74.19 -57.60 18.78
CA GLU A 303 -74.17 -58.41 20.01
C GLU A 303 -75.60 -58.75 20.42
N ILE A 304 -76.55 -57.82 20.27
CA ILE A 304 -77.98 -58.10 20.41
C ILE A 304 -78.42 -59.07 19.31
N ALA A 305 -78.04 -58.79 18.06
CA ALA A 305 -78.32 -59.67 16.93
C ALA A 305 -77.56 -60.99 17.03
N MET A 306 -76.38 -61.07 17.68
CA MET A 306 -75.63 -62.29 18.01
C MET A 306 -76.20 -62.97 19.25
N LEU A 307 -76.86 -62.28 20.15
CA LEU A 307 -77.64 -62.89 21.23
C LEU A 307 -78.89 -63.53 20.63
N GLU A 308 -79.57 -62.86 19.71
CA GLU A 308 -80.63 -63.43 18.86
C GLU A 308 -80.09 -64.53 17.94
N LEU A 309 -78.91 -64.33 17.34
CA LEU A 309 -78.27 -65.33 16.50
C LEU A 309 -77.74 -66.47 17.33
N SER A 310 -77.37 -66.30 18.61
CA SER A 310 -76.88 -67.34 19.53
C SER A 310 -78.00 -68.02 20.30
N THR A 311 -79.19 -67.44 20.39
CA THR A 311 -80.41 -68.20 20.69
C THR A 311 -80.78 -69.05 19.47
N LEU A 312 -80.68 -68.51 18.24
CA LEU A 312 -80.74 -69.26 16.98
C LEU A 312 -79.55 -70.22 16.78
N GLN A 313 -78.37 -69.90 17.30
CA GLN A 313 -77.15 -70.68 17.16
C GLN A 313 -77.10 -71.69 18.27
N LYS A 314 -77.65 -71.50 19.46
CA LYS A 314 -77.91 -72.58 20.41
C LYS A 314 -78.88 -73.59 19.80
N GLN A 315 -79.86 -73.13 19.03
CA GLN A 315 -80.70 -74.00 18.21
C GLN A 315 -79.94 -74.66 17.03
N LEU A 316 -78.85 -74.06 16.53
CA LEU A 316 -78.00 -74.58 15.45
C LEU A 316 -76.72 -75.30 15.93
N THR A 317 -76.26 -75.15 17.18
CA THR A 317 -75.03 -75.72 17.78
C THR A 317 -75.35 -76.94 18.61
N GLU A 318 -76.61 -77.15 18.98
CA GLU A 318 -77.16 -78.49 19.17
C GLU A 318 -77.07 -79.30 17.85
N ILE A 319 -77.03 -78.63 16.68
CA ILE A 319 -76.92 -79.25 15.35
C ILE A 319 -75.49 -79.22 14.77
N LYS A 320 -74.56 -78.39 15.28
CA LYS A 320 -73.23 -78.16 14.67
C LYS A 320 -72.01 -78.33 15.60
N SER A 321 -72.23 -78.77 16.85
CA SER A 321 -71.15 -79.24 17.73
C SER A 321 -70.54 -80.59 17.30
N ASP A 322 -71.03 -81.16 16.20
CA ASP A 322 -70.47 -82.35 15.54
C ASP A 322 -69.35 -82.04 14.54
N ILE A 323 -69.05 -80.77 14.23
CA ILE A 323 -68.13 -80.47 13.12
C ILE A 323 -67.00 -79.54 13.55
N ASN A 324 -65.98 -80.21 14.07
CA ASN A 324 -64.57 -80.00 13.70
C ASN A 324 -63.78 -78.91 14.42
N ILE A 325 -63.17 -79.33 15.53
CA ILE A 325 -61.92 -78.77 16.07
C ILE A 325 -60.77 -79.29 15.19
N THR A 326 -59.95 -78.40 14.64
CA THR A 326 -58.47 -78.46 14.50
C THR A 326 -57.93 -77.87 13.19
N THR A 327 -57.20 -76.76 13.31
CA THR A 327 -56.14 -76.38 12.37
C THR A 327 -54.85 -76.15 13.15
N LEU A 328 -53.84 -76.92 12.74
CA LEU A 328 -52.53 -77.17 13.32
C LEU A 328 -51.66 -75.90 13.44
N ASP A 329 -50.82 -75.86 14.47
CA ASP A 329 -49.92 -74.78 14.90
C ASP A 329 -48.72 -74.53 13.96
N MET A 330 -49.00 -74.05 12.73
CA MET A 330 -47.96 -73.62 11.79
C MET A 330 -47.55 -72.14 11.99
N GLN A 331 -48.36 -71.37 12.72
CA GLN A 331 -48.06 -69.98 13.07
C GLN A 331 -46.96 -69.87 14.13
N GLY A 332 -46.89 -70.78 15.10
CA GLY A 332 -45.86 -70.77 16.15
C GLY A 332 -44.43 -70.87 15.60
N PHE A 333 -44.17 -71.79 14.66
CA PHE A 333 -42.83 -72.01 14.10
C PHE A 333 -42.34 -70.85 13.21
N SER A 334 -43.25 -70.19 12.49
CA SER A 334 -42.88 -69.06 11.61
C SER A 334 -42.50 -67.81 12.41
N LEU A 335 -43.04 -67.62 13.61
CA LEU A 335 -42.70 -66.51 14.49
C LEU A 335 -41.33 -66.72 15.14
N GLU A 336 -41.07 -67.92 15.64
CA GLU A 336 -39.79 -68.29 16.27
C GLU A 336 -38.62 -68.28 15.28
N SER A 337 -38.83 -68.67 14.02
CA SER A 337 -37.80 -68.59 12.98
C SER A 337 -37.43 -67.13 12.64
N ARG A 338 -38.36 -66.18 12.76
CA ARG A 338 -38.13 -64.76 12.44
C ARG A 338 -37.32 -64.05 13.53
N THR A 339 -37.56 -64.40 14.79
CA THR A 339 -36.82 -63.84 15.94
C THR A 339 -35.37 -64.32 15.93
N GLN A 340 -35.14 -65.61 15.67
CA GLN A 340 -33.80 -66.18 15.56
C GLN A 340 -33.00 -65.57 14.40
N LEU A 341 -33.60 -65.43 13.21
CA LEU A 341 -32.95 -64.80 12.05
C LEU A 341 -32.56 -63.33 12.33
N GLY A 342 -33.43 -62.59 13.03
CA GLY A 342 -33.19 -61.20 13.40
C GLY A 342 -32.01 -61.04 14.38
N LEU A 343 -31.83 -61.97 15.32
CA LEU A 343 -30.69 -61.95 16.25
C LEU A 343 -29.37 -62.24 15.53
N TYR A 344 -29.32 -63.26 14.65
CA TYR A 344 -28.11 -63.55 13.87
C TYR A 344 -27.72 -62.40 12.94
N PHE A 345 -28.69 -61.70 12.36
CA PHE A 345 -28.43 -60.54 11.51
C PHE A 345 -27.83 -59.37 12.31
N LYS A 346 -28.38 -59.06 13.49
CA LYS A 346 -27.82 -58.02 14.38
C LYS A 346 -26.40 -58.34 14.84
N LEU A 347 -26.13 -59.60 15.19
CA LEU A 347 -24.80 -60.04 15.62
C LEU A 347 -23.77 -59.93 14.48
N THR A 348 -24.18 -60.30 13.25
CA THR A 348 -23.34 -60.19 12.05
C THR A 348 -23.00 -58.74 11.73
N LEU A 349 -23.99 -57.84 11.79
CA LEU A 349 -23.78 -56.41 11.57
C LEU A 349 -22.84 -55.80 12.61
N SER A 350 -22.94 -56.23 13.88
CA SER A 350 -22.03 -55.84 14.95
C SER A 350 -20.58 -56.29 14.69
N LEU A 351 -20.38 -57.49 14.15
CA LEU A 351 -19.04 -58.01 13.81
C LEU A 351 -18.41 -57.28 12.62
N ILE A 352 -19.21 -56.92 11.60
CA ILE A 352 -18.75 -56.09 10.47
C ILE A 352 -18.29 -54.72 10.98
N PHE A 353 -19.08 -54.11 11.87
CA PHE A 353 -18.72 -52.83 12.47
C PHE A 353 -17.42 -52.92 13.26
N LEU A 354 -17.25 -53.94 14.10
CA LEU A 354 -16.01 -54.19 14.84
C LEU A 354 -14.80 -54.38 13.91
N LEU A 355 -14.96 -55.12 12.82
CA LEU A 355 -13.90 -55.30 11.83
C LEU A 355 -13.50 -53.96 11.17
N SER A 356 -14.49 -53.13 10.83
CA SER A 356 -14.26 -51.80 10.25
C SER A 356 -13.48 -50.89 11.19
N VAL A 357 -13.77 -50.92 12.49
CA VAL A 357 -13.02 -50.15 13.51
C VAL A 357 -11.57 -50.63 13.62
N ILE A 358 -11.34 -51.94 13.62
CA ILE A 358 -9.99 -52.52 13.65
C ILE A 358 -9.19 -52.11 12.42
N PHE A 359 -9.80 -52.16 11.23
CA PHE A 359 -9.15 -51.72 9.99
C PHE A 359 -8.76 -50.24 10.04
N PHE A 360 -9.64 -49.37 10.54
CA PHE A 360 -9.35 -47.95 10.70
C PHE A 360 -8.16 -47.71 11.65
N LEU A 361 -8.12 -48.45 12.76
CA LEU A 361 -7.04 -48.33 13.76
C LEU A 361 -5.69 -48.79 13.19
N ILE A 362 -5.67 -49.88 12.41
CA ILE A 362 -4.46 -50.35 11.71
C ILE A 362 -3.99 -49.32 10.69
N TYR A 363 -4.91 -48.75 9.91
CA TYR A 363 -4.59 -47.74 8.90
C TYR A 363 -3.99 -46.47 9.52
N SER A 364 -4.57 -45.96 10.61
CA SER A 364 -4.04 -44.80 11.34
C SER A 364 -2.64 -45.07 11.87
N ASN A 365 -2.41 -46.23 12.50
CA ASN A 365 -1.10 -46.61 13.02
C ASN A 365 -0.05 -46.81 11.90
N ALA A 366 -0.48 -47.24 10.71
CA ALA A 366 0.41 -47.37 9.56
C ALA A 366 0.83 -46.00 9.01
N MET A 367 -0.08 -45.01 9.03
CA MET A 367 0.23 -43.63 8.65
C MET A 367 1.26 -42.99 9.61
N ASP A 368 1.04 -43.13 10.91
CA ASP A 368 1.98 -42.65 11.94
C ASP A 368 3.35 -43.31 11.82
N PHE A 369 3.39 -44.59 11.42
CA PHE A 369 4.63 -45.31 11.16
C PHE A 369 5.39 -44.76 9.95
N SER A 370 4.69 -44.43 8.86
CA SER A 370 5.29 -43.79 7.69
C SER A 370 5.92 -42.44 8.06
N GLU A 371 5.22 -41.61 8.84
CA GLU A 371 5.72 -40.31 9.28
C GLU A 371 6.92 -40.44 10.24
N PHE A 372 6.93 -41.47 11.09
CA PHE A 372 8.04 -41.73 12.00
C PHE A 372 9.33 -42.13 11.28
N ILE A 373 9.22 -42.94 10.20
CA ILE A 373 10.36 -43.34 9.36
C ILE A 373 10.94 -42.13 8.63
N ASP A 374 10.09 -41.26 8.07
CA ASP A 374 10.55 -40.06 7.36
C ASP A 374 11.31 -39.09 8.29
N LYS A 375 10.95 -39.03 9.57
CA LYS A 375 11.61 -38.18 10.58
C LYS A 375 12.93 -38.74 11.12
N HIS A 376 13.20 -40.05 11.00
CA HIS A 376 14.39 -40.70 11.57
C HIS A 376 15.09 -41.62 10.55
N PRO A 377 15.76 -41.06 9.53
CA PRO A 377 16.32 -41.81 8.40
C PRO A 377 17.46 -42.78 8.77
N ASN A 378 18.05 -42.64 9.97
CA ASN A 378 19.11 -43.51 10.47
C ASN A 378 18.59 -44.73 11.26
N THR A 379 17.27 -44.84 11.44
CA THR A 379 16.68 -46.00 12.11
C THR A 379 16.35 -47.09 11.07
N SER A 380 16.95 -48.27 11.22
CA SER A 380 16.64 -49.39 10.34
C SER A 380 15.18 -49.80 10.49
N ALA A 381 14.39 -49.63 9.43
CA ALA A 381 12.98 -50.03 9.37
C ALA A 381 12.78 -51.50 9.79
N TRP A 382 13.80 -52.34 9.55
CA TRP A 382 13.79 -53.75 9.93
C TRP A 382 13.73 -53.96 11.44
N ASN A 383 14.46 -53.17 12.23
CA ASN A 383 14.45 -53.27 13.69
C ASN A 383 13.11 -52.82 14.28
N LEU A 384 12.49 -51.82 13.65
CA LEU A 384 11.18 -51.30 14.07
C LEU A 384 10.04 -52.28 13.76
N ILE A 385 10.10 -52.96 12.61
CA ILE A 385 9.16 -54.03 12.26
C ILE A 385 9.33 -55.23 13.20
N LEU A 386 10.58 -55.65 13.47
CA LEU A 386 10.86 -56.75 14.40
C LEU A 386 10.34 -56.48 15.81
N SER A 387 10.49 -55.24 16.30
CA SER A 387 9.98 -54.81 17.60
C SER A 387 8.44 -54.86 17.71
N ARG A 388 7.72 -54.79 16.59
CA ARG A 388 6.24 -54.73 16.56
C ARG A 388 5.59 -56.01 16.04
N LEU A 389 6.39 -57.00 15.65
CA LEU A 389 5.93 -58.30 15.16
C LEU A 389 4.92 -58.98 16.12
N PRO A 390 5.11 -58.98 17.46
CA PRO A 390 4.13 -59.55 18.40
C PRO A 390 2.77 -58.84 18.36
N LEU A 391 2.75 -57.53 18.10
CA LEU A 391 1.52 -56.76 18.00
C LEU A 391 0.81 -57.06 16.67
N VAL A 392 1.57 -57.14 15.58
CA VAL A 392 1.03 -57.53 14.27
C VAL A 392 0.40 -58.92 14.36
N THR A 393 1.07 -59.92 14.93
CA THR A 393 0.52 -61.28 15.03
C THR A 393 -0.77 -61.35 15.84
N ILE A 394 -0.89 -60.59 16.93
CA ILE A 394 -2.13 -60.49 17.71
C ILE A 394 -3.25 -59.87 16.85
N THR A 395 -2.97 -58.80 16.11
CA THR A 395 -3.99 -58.18 15.24
C THR A 395 -4.45 -59.10 14.11
N THR A 396 -3.52 -59.84 13.48
CA THR A 396 -3.87 -60.82 12.43
C THR A 396 -4.69 -61.97 13.00
N LEU A 397 -4.40 -62.42 14.23
CA LEU A 397 -5.18 -63.42 14.93
C LEU A 397 -6.61 -62.93 15.21
N ILE A 398 -6.77 -61.69 15.68
CA ILE A 398 -8.09 -61.09 15.94
C ILE A 398 -8.89 -60.94 14.64
N ILE A 399 -8.26 -60.49 13.55
CA ILE A 399 -8.93 -60.41 12.24
C ILE A 399 -9.34 -61.80 11.76
N GLY A 400 -8.46 -62.80 11.91
CA GLY A 400 -8.73 -64.18 11.52
C GLY A 400 -9.90 -64.79 12.30
N THR A 401 -9.91 -64.64 13.63
CA THR A 401 -10.99 -65.19 14.47
C THR A 401 -12.33 -64.48 14.23
N THR A 402 -12.31 -63.16 14.06
CA THR A 402 -13.50 -62.35 13.75
C THR A 402 -14.07 -62.70 12.38
N SER A 403 -13.21 -62.88 11.38
CA SER A 403 -13.60 -63.30 10.03
C SER A 403 -14.21 -64.70 10.04
N ALA A 404 -13.60 -65.67 10.74
CA ALA A 404 -14.14 -67.02 10.89
C ALA A 404 -15.51 -67.03 11.58
N ALA A 405 -15.68 -66.22 12.63
CA ALA A 405 -16.97 -66.05 13.31
C ALA A 405 -18.05 -65.47 12.39
N LEU A 406 -17.69 -64.52 11.52
CA LEU A 406 -18.59 -63.94 10.54
C LEU A 406 -19.03 -64.95 9.47
N PHE A 407 -18.10 -65.76 8.94
CA PHE A 407 -18.44 -66.85 8.02
C PHE A 407 -19.36 -67.89 8.68
N TYR A 408 -19.13 -68.22 9.95
CA TYR A 408 -19.98 -69.13 10.71
C TYR A 408 -21.41 -68.59 10.84
N LEU A 409 -21.57 -67.30 11.15
CA LEU A 409 -22.90 -66.68 11.27
C LEU A 409 -23.63 -66.60 9.94
N ILE A 410 -22.94 -66.23 8.86
CA ILE A 410 -23.52 -66.22 7.51
C ILE A 410 -24.00 -67.62 7.13
N ARG A 411 -23.20 -68.65 7.39
CA ARG A 411 -23.59 -70.05 7.15
C ARG A 411 -24.85 -70.43 7.95
N ASN A 412 -24.95 -70.02 9.22
CA ASN A 412 -26.15 -70.30 10.02
C ASN A 412 -27.39 -69.54 9.56
N ILE A 413 -27.24 -68.30 9.09
CA ILE A 413 -28.36 -67.55 8.49
C ILE A 413 -28.88 -68.28 7.25
N VAL A 414 -27.97 -68.77 6.40
CA VAL A 414 -28.32 -69.55 5.21
C VAL A 414 -29.03 -70.85 5.60
N LEU A 415 -28.51 -71.59 6.58
CA LEU A 415 -29.11 -72.84 7.06
C LEU A 415 -30.52 -72.64 7.64
N VAL A 416 -30.74 -71.60 8.45
CA VAL A 416 -32.07 -71.31 9.03
C VAL A 416 -33.05 -70.90 7.93
N SER A 417 -32.61 -70.13 6.94
CA SER A 417 -33.41 -69.75 5.79
C SER A 417 -33.78 -70.96 4.93
N GLU A 418 -32.83 -71.86 4.71
CA GLU A 418 -33.04 -73.11 3.96
C GLU A 418 -34.00 -74.04 4.70
N ASN A 419 -33.86 -74.20 6.02
CA ASN A 419 -34.79 -74.97 6.85
C ASN A 419 -36.21 -74.41 6.81
N LYS A 420 -36.36 -73.08 6.85
CA LYS A 420 -37.67 -72.43 6.69
C LYS A 420 -38.29 -72.73 5.33
N MET A 421 -37.51 -72.66 4.26
CA MET A 421 -37.97 -72.96 2.91
C MET A 421 -38.33 -74.44 2.75
N ASN A 422 -37.54 -75.34 3.34
CA ASN A 422 -37.80 -76.79 3.32
C ASN A 422 -39.05 -77.16 4.13
N MET A 423 -39.30 -76.51 5.27
CA MET A 423 -40.54 -76.67 6.02
C MET A 423 -41.76 -76.22 5.19
N LEU A 424 -41.67 -75.07 4.53
CA LEU A 424 -42.76 -74.55 3.70
C LEU A 424 -43.03 -75.45 2.50
N LYS A 425 -41.97 -75.98 1.86
CA LYS A 425 -42.09 -77.00 0.81
C LYS A 425 -42.72 -78.29 1.34
N ALA A 426 -42.33 -78.76 2.53
CA ALA A 426 -42.91 -79.95 3.15
C ALA A 426 -44.40 -79.77 3.49
N ALA A 427 -44.77 -78.59 4.00
CA ALA A 427 -46.15 -78.24 4.28
C ALA A 427 -47.00 -78.23 2.99
N ILE A 428 -46.50 -77.61 1.92
CA ILE A 428 -47.17 -77.58 0.62
C ILE A 428 -47.24 -78.98 0.00
N LEU A 429 -46.18 -79.77 0.06
CA LEU A 429 -46.17 -81.16 -0.41
C LEU A 429 -47.15 -82.03 0.39
N ALA A 430 -47.19 -81.89 1.71
CA ALA A 430 -48.13 -82.59 2.55
C ALA A 430 -49.59 -82.19 2.24
N GLU A 431 -49.83 -80.92 1.93
CA GLU A 431 -51.13 -80.42 1.47
C GLU A 431 -51.51 -80.94 0.08
N GLN A 432 -50.56 -80.98 -0.86
CA GLN A 432 -50.78 -81.51 -2.20
C GLN A 432 -51.02 -83.03 -2.19
N ILE A 433 -50.23 -83.80 -1.44
CA ILE A 433 -50.37 -85.26 -1.31
C ILE A 433 -51.70 -85.61 -0.65
N THR A 434 -52.06 -84.94 0.45
CA THR A 434 -53.38 -85.14 1.10
C THR A 434 -54.56 -84.66 0.25
N GLY A 435 -54.35 -83.67 -0.62
CA GLY A 435 -55.34 -83.18 -1.58
C GLY A 435 -55.55 -84.11 -2.79
N SER A 436 -54.54 -84.91 -3.16
CA SER A 436 -54.54 -85.75 -4.36
C SER A 436 -54.94 -87.22 -4.15
N LEU A 437 -55.19 -87.66 -2.91
CA LEU A 437 -55.61 -89.04 -2.63
C LEU A 437 -57.09 -89.24 -3.01
N PRO A 438 -57.44 -90.31 -3.76
CA PRO A 438 -58.82 -90.60 -4.15
C PRO A 438 -59.66 -90.92 -2.92
N LYS A 439 -60.77 -90.20 -2.77
CA LYS A 439 -61.69 -90.26 -1.61
C LYS A 439 -62.88 -91.18 -1.88
N ASP A 440 -62.64 -92.38 -2.40
CA ASP A 440 -63.74 -93.33 -2.58
C ASP A 440 -63.79 -94.31 -1.41
N GLY A 441 -64.90 -94.22 -0.66
CA GLY A 441 -65.36 -95.26 0.28
C GLY A 441 -65.12 -95.05 1.78
N MET A 442 -64.56 -93.93 2.25
CA MET A 442 -64.31 -93.70 3.70
C MET A 442 -65.20 -92.63 4.32
N ASN A 443 -65.54 -92.80 5.60
CA ASN A 443 -66.37 -91.87 6.37
C ASN A 443 -65.58 -90.60 6.79
N GLU A 444 -66.26 -89.46 6.97
CA GLU A 444 -65.63 -88.13 7.07
C GLU A 444 -64.63 -87.95 8.25
N ASP A 445 -64.78 -88.73 9.33
CA ASP A 445 -63.88 -88.66 10.50
C ASP A 445 -62.59 -89.50 10.32
N GLU A 446 -62.65 -90.58 9.55
CA GLU A 446 -61.47 -91.40 9.21
C GLU A 446 -60.59 -90.67 8.19
N ILE A 447 -61.18 -90.01 7.19
CA ILE A 447 -60.48 -89.16 6.23
C ILE A 447 -59.72 -88.04 6.95
N ARG A 448 -60.32 -87.48 8.01
CA ARG A 448 -59.76 -86.36 8.76
C ARG A 448 -58.59 -86.76 9.66
N ASN A 449 -58.72 -87.86 10.39
CA ASN A 449 -57.62 -88.41 11.19
C ASN A 449 -56.47 -88.93 10.32
N PHE A 450 -56.77 -89.50 9.15
CA PHE A 450 -55.76 -89.93 8.19
C PHE A 450 -55.01 -88.72 7.61
N GLN A 451 -55.71 -87.68 7.16
CA GLN A 451 -55.08 -86.44 6.70
C GLN A 451 -54.20 -85.77 7.77
N LYS A 452 -54.64 -85.79 9.04
CA LYS A 452 -53.90 -85.23 10.17
C LYS A 452 -52.63 -86.05 10.46
N ASN A 453 -52.73 -87.37 10.54
CA ASN A 453 -51.58 -88.24 10.78
C ASN A 453 -50.60 -88.25 9.61
N THR A 454 -51.08 -88.28 8.35
CA THR A 454 -50.21 -88.23 7.15
C THR A 454 -49.50 -86.87 7.01
N LYS A 455 -50.14 -85.74 7.35
CA LYS A 455 -49.47 -84.43 7.38
C LYS A 455 -48.39 -84.37 8.45
N ILE A 456 -48.66 -84.88 9.65
CA ILE A 456 -47.69 -84.92 10.75
C ILE A 456 -46.52 -85.85 10.41
N GLU A 457 -46.80 -87.01 9.83
CA GLU A 457 -45.79 -88.01 9.44
C GLU A 457 -44.91 -87.55 8.28
N LEU A 458 -45.48 -86.87 7.27
CA LEU A 458 -44.71 -86.27 6.16
C LEU A 458 -43.80 -85.13 6.66
N VAL A 459 -44.30 -84.27 7.56
CA VAL A 459 -43.49 -83.20 8.15
C VAL A 459 -42.37 -83.81 9.01
N MET A 460 -42.66 -84.79 9.89
CA MET A 460 -41.60 -85.48 10.66
C MET A 460 -40.60 -86.22 9.78
N GLY A 461 -41.04 -86.86 8.69
CA GLY A 461 -40.19 -87.59 7.76
C GLY A 461 -39.22 -86.70 6.98
N VAL A 462 -39.62 -85.46 6.68
CA VAL A 462 -38.73 -84.46 6.06
C VAL A 462 -37.68 -83.94 7.06
N PHE A 463 -37.99 -83.89 8.36
CA PHE A 463 -37.04 -83.43 9.38
C PHE A 463 -36.11 -84.52 9.92
N ASN A 464 -36.46 -85.81 9.84
CA ASN A 464 -35.63 -86.92 10.36
C ASN A 464 -34.59 -87.49 9.38
N ARG A 465 -34.53 -87.05 8.13
CA ARG A 465 -33.45 -87.46 7.21
C ARG A 465 -32.22 -86.57 7.38
N LYS A 466 -31.22 -87.06 8.13
CA LYS A 466 -29.86 -86.49 8.11
C LYS A 466 -29.31 -86.51 6.67
N PRO A 467 -28.46 -85.54 6.32
CA PRO A 467 -28.00 -85.36 4.94
C PRO A 467 -26.85 -86.33 4.70
N ASP A 468 -27.12 -87.52 4.18
CA ASP A 468 -26.07 -88.33 3.57
C ASP A 468 -26.59 -89.10 2.35
N VAL A 469 -25.89 -88.83 1.24
CA VAL A 469 -25.76 -89.58 -0.02
C VAL A 469 -27.05 -89.86 -0.81
N VAL A 470 -27.18 -89.10 -1.89
CA VAL A 470 -28.10 -89.29 -3.02
C VAL A 470 -27.87 -90.67 -3.65
N SER A 471 -28.90 -91.52 -3.67
CA SER A 471 -29.03 -92.55 -4.72
C SER A 471 -30.50 -92.91 -5.02
N THR A 472 -30.68 -93.28 -6.28
CA THR A 472 -31.88 -93.35 -7.13
C THR A 472 -32.88 -94.47 -6.81
N GLU A 473 -33.13 -94.77 -5.54
CA GLU A 473 -34.04 -95.88 -5.16
C GLU A 473 -35.47 -95.45 -4.75
N SER A 474 -35.69 -94.19 -4.34
CA SER A 474 -37.01 -93.75 -3.85
C SER A 474 -38.10 -93.65 -4.95
N HIS A 475 -37.72 -93.51 -6.22
CA HIS A 475 -38.70 -93.42 -7.31
C HIS A 475 -39.24 -94.79 -7.74
N SER A 476 -38.45 -95.87 -7.59
CA SER A 476 -38.89 -97.22 -7.95
C SER A 476 -39.87 -97.82 -6.93
N MET A 477 -39.73 -97.47 -5.64
CA MET A 477 -40.63 -97.93 -4.58
C MET A 477 -42.00 -97.23 -4.63
N LEU A 478 -42.02 -95.92 -4.94
CA LEU A 478 -43.26 -95.16 -5.15
C LEU A 478 -44.02 -95.61 -6.41
N MET A 479 -43.30 -95.91 -7.51
CA MET A 479 -43.93 -96.45 -8.71
C MET A 479 -44.47 -97.88 -8.52
N LYS A 480 -43.81 -98.71 -7.69
CA LYS A 480 -44.34 -100.04 -7.34
C LYS A 480 -45.64 -99.96 -6.54
N MET A 481 -45.75 -99.05 -5.56
CA MET A 481 -46.99 -98.86 -4.80
C MET A 481 -48.13 -98.33 -5.67
N LEU A 482 -47.84 -97.43 -6.62
CA LEU A 482 -48.85 -96.94 -7.57
C LEU A 482 -49.28 -98.00 -8.60
N SER A 483 -48.38 -98.90 -9.03
CA SER A 483 -48.74 -100.00 -9.94
C SER A 483 -49.59 -101.10 -9.29
N GLN A 484 -49.44 -101.34 -7.97
CA GLN A 484 -50.26 -102.32 -7.25
C GLN A 484 -51.71 -101.85 -7.05
N TYR A 485 -51.98 -100.55 -7.08
CA TYR A 485 -53.33 -100.00 -6.93
C TYR A 485 -54.09 -99.86 -8.25
N LYS A 486 -53.43 -99.94 -9.41
CA LYS A 486 -54.08 -99.84 -10.74
C LYS A 486 -54.68 -101.16 -11.25
N ASN A 487 -54.34 -102.30 -10.66
CA ASN A 487 -54.78 -103.63 -11.09
C ASN A 487 -55.89 -104.25 -10.20
N LYS A 488 -56.63 -103.45 -9.43
CA LYS A 488 -57.69 -103.96 -8.54
C LYS A 488 -59.12 -103.60 -8.96
N ASP A 489 -59.28 -102.95 -10.11
CA ASP A 489 -60.57 -102.59 -10.71
C ASP A 489 -60.69 -103.13 -12.16
N GLU A 490 -60.48 -104.44 -12.32
CA GLU A 490 -61.13 -105.27 -13.35
C GLU A 490 -61.77 -106.50 -12.70
#